data_AF-A0A7J9DG12-F1
#
_entry.id   AF-A0A7J9DG12-F1
#
_cell.length_a   1.000
_cell.length_b   1.000
_cell.length_c   1.000
_cell.angle_alpha   90.00
_cell.angle_beta   90.00
_cell.angle_gamma   90.00
#
_symmetry.space_group_name_H-M   'P 1'
#
loop_
_entity.id
_entity.type
_entity.pdbx_description
1 polymer ?
#
loop_
_entity_poly.entity_id
_entity_poly.type
_entity_poly.pdbx_seq_one_letter_code
_entity_poly.pdbx_strand_id
1 'polypeptide(L)' 'MTNVCIVQILTAVGLNMGVPWVMCKEDDAPDPVINAWNGFYCDAFSHNKPYPPSLWVEAWSVW' A
#
# COMPACT_ATOMS: atom_id res chain seq x y z
N MET A 1 -13.65 2.94 8.67
CA MET A 1 -12.73 2.00 7.99
C MET A 1 -11.77 2.69 7.01
N THR A 2 -11.84 4.01 6.85
CA THR A 2 -10.86 4.86 6.13
C THR A 2 -9.62 5.23 6.96
N ASN A 3 -9.49 4.74 8.20
CA ASN A 3 -8.49 5.24 9.15
C ASN A 3 -7.17 4.46 9.18
N VAL A 4 -7.06 3.32 8.47
CA VAL A 4 -5.81 2.54 8.43
C VAL A 4 -4.98 2.90 7.19
N CYS A 5 -5.60 3.35 6.10
CA CYS A 5 -4.92 3.67 4.84
C CYS A 5 -4.47 5.13 4.67
N ILE A 6 -4.75 6.03 5.62
CA ILE A 6 -4.26 7.42 5.54
C ILE A 6 -2.92 7.53 6.29
N VAL A 7 -1.84 7.15 5.62
CA VAL A 7 -0.57 7.87 5.79
C VAL A 7 -0.41 8.83 4.61
N GLN A 8 -1.42 9.68 4.38
CA GLN A 8 -1.29 10.86 3.51
C GLN A 8 -0.72 12.07 4.28
N ILE A 9 0.10 11.85 5.31
CA ILE A 9 0.86 12.94 5.92
C ILE A 9 2.06 13.18 4.99
N LEU A 10 1.95 14.20 4.13
CA LEU A 10 3.05 14.90 3.44
C LEU A 10 4.28 14.01 3.14
N THR A 11 4.29 13.37 1.96
CA THR A 11 5.38 12.54 1.39
C THR A 11 6.40 12.02 2.41
N ALA A 12 6.04 10.94 3.10
CA ALA A 12 6.88 10.25 4.08
C ALA A 12 8.28 9.85 3.54
N VAL A 13 8.43 9.74 2.22
CA VAL A 13 9.73 9.56 1.53
C VAL A 13 10.77 10.60 1.98
N GLY A 14 10.36 11.84 2.25
CA GLY A 14 11.26 12.92 2.69
C GLY A 14 11.83 12.75 4.10
N LEU A 15 11.31 11.81 4.91
CA LEU A 15 11.75 11.58 6.29
C LEU A 15 13.01 10.72 6.39
N ASN A 16 13.50 10.17 5.26
CA ASN A 16 14.74 9.39 5.15
C ASN A 16 14.90 8.29 6.23
N MET A 17 13.85 7.51 6.45
CA MET A 17 13.85 6.45 7.47
C MET A 17 14.65 5.20 7.07
N GLY A 18 15.16 5.12 5.84
CA GLY A 18 15.93 3.97 5.35
C GLY A 18 15.10 2.69 5.13
N VAL A 19 13.77 2.79 5.17
CA VAL A 19 12.83 1.67 4.95
C VAL A 19 11.84 2.01 3.84
N PRO A 20 11.30 1.01 3.11
CA PRO A 20 10.33 1.24 2.05
C PRO A 20 8.98 1.73 2.60
N TRP A 21 8.26 2.49 1.78
CA TRP A 21 6.93 2.99 2.08
C TRP A 21 5.87 2.17 1.34
N VAL A 22 4.75 1.93 2.00
CA VAL A 22 3.62 1.17 1.46
C VAL A 22 2.34 2.00 1.60
N MET A 23 1.51 2.03 0.55
CA MET A 23 0.17 2.63 0.56
C MET A 23 -0.87 1.57 0.17
N CYS A 24 -1.97 1.45 0.93
CA CYS A 24 -3.02 0.48 0.65
C CYS A 24 -4.14 1.08 -0.19
N LYS A 25 -4.58 0.33 -1.21
CA LYS A 25 -5.64 0.75 -2.16
C LYS A 25 -5.37 2.08 -2.87
N GLU A 26 -4.11 2.37 -3.13
CA GLU A 26 -3.68 3.57 -3.88
C GLU A 26 -3.14 3.15 -5.25
N ASP A 27 -3.97 3.24 -6.30
CA ASP A 27 -3.61 2.78 -7.65
C ASP A 27 -2.56 3.68 -8.34
N ASP A 28 -2.41 4.92 -7.91
CA ASP A 28 -1.47 5.90 -8.43
C ASP A 28 -0.30 6.19 -7.48
N ALA A 29 -0.02 5.27 -6.53
CA ALA A 29 1.12 5.36 -5.62
C ALA A 29 2.41 5.72 -6.37
N PRO A 30 3.09 6.85 -6.02
CA PRO A 30 4.27 7.31 -6.74
C PRO A 30 5.51 6.50 -6.33
N ASP A 31 6.46 6.33 -7.24
CA ASP A 31 7.76 5.73 -6.90
C ASP A 31 8.45 6.57 -5.79
N PRO A 32 9.11 5.95 -4.79
CA PRO A 32 9.37 4.52 -4.59
C PRO A 32 8.32 3.81 -3.69
N VAL A 33 7.10 4.35 -3.57
CA VAL A 33 6.04 3.80 -2.72
C VAL A 33 5.43 2.55 -3.36
N ILE A 34 5.25 1.51 -2.56
CA ILE A 34 4.65 0.24 -2.98
C ILE A 34 3.13 0.32 -2.78
N ASN A 35 2.34 0.09 -3.84
CA ASN A 35 0.91 -0.11 -3.67
C ASN A 35 0.61 -1.52 -3.14
N ALA A 36 -0.33 -1.61 -2.20
CA ALA A 36 -0.67 -2.87 -1.53
C ALA A 36 -2.18 -3.08 -1.41
N TRP A 37 -2.56 -4.34 -1.20
CA TRP A 37 -3.95 -4.76 -1.12
C TRP A 37 -4.49 -4.82 0.31
N ASN A 38 -5.79 -4.55 0.43
CA ASN A 38 -6.56 -4.61 1.66
C ASN A 38 -7.95 -5.22 1.35
N GLY A 39 -8.32 -6.35 1.97
CA GLY A 39 -9.61 -6.99 1.73
C GLY A 39 -9.67 -8.45 2.16
N PHE A 40 -10.77 -9.12 1.85
CA PHE A 40 -10.98 -10.56 2.10
C PHE A 40 -10.24 -11.47 1.10
N TYR A 41 -10.11 -11.02 -0.15
CA TYR A 41 -9.51 -11.77 -1.25
C TYR A 41 -8.54 -10.87 -2.00
N CYS A 42 -7.37 -11.38 -2.39
CA CYS A 42 -6.31 -10.61 -3.05
C CYS A 42 -5.90 -11.21 -4.42
N ASP A 43 -6.62 -12.20 -4.92
CA ASP A 43 -6.33 -12.95 -6.14
C ASP A 43 -6.42 -12.10 -7.41
N ALA A 44 -7.30 -11.10 -7.42
CA ALA A 44 -7.47 -10.16 -8.54
C ALA A 44 -6.59 -8.90 -8.45
N PHE A 45 -5.81 -8.73 -7.37
CA PHE A 45 -4.98 -7.53 -7.19
C PHE A 45 -3.74 -7.57 -8.09
N SER A 46 -3.49 -6.47 -8.79
CA SER A 46 -2.26 -6.21 -9.52
C SER A 46 -1.68 -4.88 -9.07
N HIS A 47 -0.37 -4.79 -9.00
CA HIS A 47 0.30 -3.53 -8.72
C HIS A 47 0.18 -2.54 -9.86
N ASN A 48 0.44 -1.29 -9.51
CA ASN A 48 0.56 -0.20 -10.47
C ASN A 48 1.95 -0.14 -11.14
N LYS A 49 2.91 -0.97 -10.70
CA LYS A 49 4.28 -1.08 -11.24
C LYS A 49 4.70 -2.55 -11.36
N PRO A 50 5.63 -2.91 -12.28
CA PRO A 50 6.02 -4.30 -12.51
C PRO A 50 7.10 -4.85 -11.57
N TYR A 51 7.76 -3.99 -10.79
CA TYR A 51 8.94 -4.35 -10.00
C TYR A 51 8.72 -4.61 -8.48
N PRO A 52 7.71 -4.05 -7.80
CA PRO A 52 7.52 -4.31 -6.38
C PRO A 52 6.88 -5.69 -6.13
N PRO A 53 7.09 -6.28 -4.93
CA PRO A 53 6.45 -7.55 -4.55
C PRO A 53 4.97 -7.37 -4.22
N SER A 54 4.16 -8.43 -4.41
CA SER A 54 2.74 -8.47 -4.01
C SER A 54 2.60 -8.46 -2.50
N LEU A 55 1.90 -7.45 -1.98
CA LEU A 55 1.66 -7.26 -0.56
C LEU A 55 0.16 -7.22 -0.27
N TRP A 56 -0.29 -8.09 0.62
CA TRP A 56 -1.63 -8.08 1.21
C TRP A 56 -1.49 -7.64 2.68
N VAL A 57 -1.74 -6.35 2.93
CA VAL A 57 -1.44 -5.73 4.23
C VAL A 57 -2.58 -5.88 5.24
N GLU A 58 -3.80 -6.09 4.76
CA GLU A 58 -4.97 -6.34 5.60
C GLU A 58 -5.77 -7.51 5.03
N ALA A 59 -5.44 -8.70 5.51
CA ALA A 59 -6.22 -9.90 5.28
C ALA A 59 -7.41 -9.93 6.22
N TRP A 60 -8.53 -9.38 5.76
CA TRP A 60 -9.75 -9.31 6.55
C TRP A 60 -10.23 -10.72 6.89
N SER A 61 -10.31 -11.02 8.18
CA SER A 61 -10.92 -12.25 8.68
C SER A 61 -12.41 -12.06 8.98
N VAL A 62 -12.80 -10.81 9.25
CA VAL A 62 -14.15 -10.35 9.59
C VAL A 62 -14.31 -8.88 9.16
N TRP A 63 -15.52 -8.33 9.29
CA TRP A 63 -15.83 -6.93 9.04
C TRP A 63 -15.57 -6.05 10.26
#